data_AF-A0A6N2EE17-F1
#
_entry.id   AF-A0A6N2EE17-F1
#
_cell.length_a   1.000
_cell.length_b   1.000
_cell.length_c   1.000
_cell.angle_alpha   90.00
_cell.angle_beta   90.00
_cell.angle_gamma   90.00
#
_symmetry.space_group_name_H-M   'P 1'
#
loop_
_entity.id
_entity.type
_entity.pdbx_description
1 polymer ?
#
loop_
_entity_poly.entity_id
_entity_poly.type
_entity_poly.pdbx_seq_one_letter_code
_entity_poly.pdbx_strand_id
1 'polypeptide(L)'
;MKPVLDLMRPQLETRITRTCVDALAGSIPELTKQLEQPCRGLAAPTSRCLVRETATSGKELTVLGELLRQELGPESERIVKRCIAQLVGLPAASLEGLSLQQLAERFRSTRR
;
A
#
# COMPACT_ATOMS: atom_id res chain seq x y z
N MET A 1 -11.77 13.79 -9.75
CA MET A 1 -10.56 13.58 -10.61
C MET A 1 -10.16 12.11 -10.82
N LYS A 2 -11.09 11.17 -10.67
CA LYS A 2 -10.84 9.73 -10.80
C LYS A 2 -10.09 9.27 -12.07
N PRO A 3 -10.36 9.81 -13.28
CA PRO A 3 -9.68 9.35 -14.50
C PRO A 3 -8.16 9.53 -14.48
N VAL A 4 -7.67 10.61 -13.85
CA VAL A 4 -6.22 10.89 -13.79
C VAL A 4 -5.51 9.90 -12.86
N LEU A 5 -6.10 9.62 -11.70
CA LEU A 5 -5.54 8.63 -10.77
C LEU A 5 -5.57 7.21 -11.35
N ASP A 6 -6.59 6.88 -12.15
CA ASP A 6 -6.66 5.60 -12.87
C ASP A 6 -5.54 5.47 -13.93
N LEU A 7 -5.15 6.56 -14.60
CA LEU A 7 -4.01 6.55 -15.54
C LEU A 7 -2.68 6.30 -14.83
N MET A 8 -2.53 6.78 -13.59
CA MET A 8 -1.32 6.57 -12.78
C MET A 8 -1.30 5.22 -12.06
N ARG A 9 -2.38 4.44 -12.13
CA ARG A 9 -2.53 3.17 -11.41
C ARG A 9 -1.40 2.17 -11.63
N PRO A 10 -0.83 1.98 -12.84
CA PRO A 10 0.31 1.07 -13.03
C PRO A 10 1.58 1.50 -12.24
N GLN A 11 1.82 2.81 -12.14
CA GLN A 11 2.95 3.36 -11.37
C GLN A 11 2.73 3.14 -9.88
N LEU A 12 1.49 3.37 -9.42
CA LEU A 12 1.07 3.11 -8.05
C LEU A 12 1.21 1.62 -7.67
N GLU A 13 0.78 0.71 -8.55
CA GLU A 13 0.91 -0.74 -8.32
C GLU A 13 2.37 -1.16 -8.18
N THR A 14 3.24 -0.62 -9.04
CA THR A 14 4.70 -0.86 -8.96
C THR A 14 5.25 -0.36 -7.62
N ARG A 15 4.82 0.81 -7.15
CA ARG A 15 5.27 1.37 -5.88
C ARG A 15 4.78 0.56 -4.69
N ILE A 16 3.49 0.20 -4.66
CA ILE A 16 2.91 -0.64 -3.60
C ILE A 16 3.62 -2.00 -3.57
N THR A 17 3.91 -2.59 -4.72
CA THR A 17 4.65 -3.86 -4.82
C THR A 17 6.02 -3.72 -4.17
N ARG A 18 6.80 -2.69 -4.53
CA ARG A 18 8.13 -2.44 -3.95
C ARG A 18 8.05 -2.25 -2.44
N THR A 19 7.17 -1.38 -1.96
CA THR A 19 7.00 -1.13 -0.53
C THR A 19 6.57 -2.39 0.24
N CYS A 20 5.71 -3.22 -0.34
CA CYS A 20 5.33 -4.51 0.24
C CYS A 20 6.52 -5.47 0.32
N VAL A 21 7.31 -5.58 -0.75
CA VAL A 21 8.50 -6.43 -0.77
C VAL A 21 9.53 -5.92 0.23
N ASP A 22 9.82 -4.61 0.26
CA ASP A 22 10.78 -4.00 1.19
C ASP A 22 10.34 -4.22 2.66
N ALA A 23 9.04 -4.09 2.94
CA ALA A 23 8.49 -4.31 4.27
C ALA A 23 8.56 -5.78 4.72
N LEU A 24 8.36 -6.74 3.81
CA LEU A 24 8.29 -8.17 4.14
C LEU A 24 9.64 -8.89 4.00
N ALA A 25 10.48 -8.50 3.05
CA ALA A 25 11.81 -9.07 2.84
C ALA A 25 12.79 -8.58 3.92
N GLY A 26 12.61 -7.33 4.40
CA GLY A 26 13.53 -6.70 5.33
C GLY A 26 14.96 -6.74 4.78
N SER A 27 15.85 -7.44 5.47
CA SER A 27 17.26 -7.60 5.08
C SER A 27 17.58 -8.89 4.33
N ILE A 28 16.58 -9.71 3.95
CA ILE A 28 16.80 -11.03 3.36
C ILE A 28 16.58 -10.97 1.84
N PRO A 29 17.65 -10.93 1.02
CA PRO A 29 17.54 -10.75 -0.42
C PRO A 29 16.89 -11.95 -1.14
N GLU A 30 16.96 -13.14 -0.59
CA GLU A 30 16.34 -14.36 -1.14
C GLU A 30 14.80 -14.29 -1.10
N LEU A 31 14.24 -13.55 -0.13
CA LEU A 31 12.80 -13.36 0.02
C LEU A 31 12.25 -12.38 -1.02
N THR A 32 13.07 -11.43 -1.52
CA THR A 32 12.65 -10.41 -2.49
C THR A 32 11.98 -11.01 -3.72
N LYS A 33 12.60 -12.05 -4.33
CA LYS A 33 12.05 -12.72 -5.52
C LYS A 33 10.78 -13.51 -5.22
N GLN A 34 10.68 -14.10 -4.03
CA GLN A 34 9.53 -14.90 -3.63
C GLN A 34 8.32 -14.03 -3.29
N LEU A 35 8.57 -12.82 -2.77
CA LEU A 35 7.54 -11.86 -2.37
C LEU A 35 7.03 -11.01 -3.53
N GLU A 36 7.76 -10.92 -4.65
CA GLU A 36 7.37 -10.07 -5.78
C GLU A 36 5.98 -10.40 -6.32
N GLN A 37 5.68 -11.69 -6.54
CA GLN A 37 4.37 -12.14 -7.04
C GLN A 37 3.24 -11.90 -6.02
N PRO A 38 3.34 -12.33 -4.75
CA PRO A 38 2.37 -12.02 -3.71
C PRO A 38 2.11 -10.51 -3.55
N CYS A 39 3.17 -9.70 -3.51
CA CYS A 39 3.07 -8.25 -3.37
C CYS A 39 2.43 -7.59 -4.58
N ARG A 40 2.70 -8.08 -5.80
CA ARG A 40 2.01 -7.63 -7.02
C ARG A 40 0.52 -8.00 -6.98
N GLY A 41 0.19 -9.19 -6.47
CA GLY A 41 -1.18 -9.64 -6.24
C GLY A 41 -1.95 -8.75 -5.25
N LEU A 42 -1.27 -8.22 -4.22
CA LEU A 42 -1.84 -7.25 -3.28
C LEU A 42 -1.92 -5.83 -3.86
N ALA A 43 -0.97 -5.45 -4.71
CA ALA A 43 -0.89 -4.09 -5.25
C ALA A 43 -2.09 -3.73 -6.13
N ALA A 44 -2.56 -4.63 -6.98
CA ALA A 44 -3.70 -4.38 -7.88
C ALA A 44 -5.05 -4.10 -7.17
N PRO A 45 -5.49 -4.89 -6.17
CA PRO A 45 -6.70 -4.55 -5.41
C PRO A 45 -6.50 -3.31 -4.53
N THR A 46 -5.30 -3.10 -3.98
CA THR A 46 -4.98 -1.93 -3.16
C THR A 46 -5.01 -0.64 -3.98
N SER A 47 -4.44 -0.63 -5.19
CA SER A 47 -4.43 0.52 -6.09
C SER A 47 -5.86 0.94 -6.46
N ARG A 48 -6.73 -0.02 -6.78
CA ARG A 48 -8.16 0.22 -7.06
C ARG A 48 -8.90 0.79 -5.86
N CYS A 49 -8.63 0.26 -4.67
CA CYS A 49 -9.22 0.80 -3.44
C CYS A 49 -8.77 2.24 -3.20
N LEU A 50 -7.47 2.55 -3.36
CA LEU A 50 -6.95 3.89 -3.18
C LEU A 50 -7.60 4.89 -4.14
N VAL A 51 -7.64 4.60 -5.44
CA VAL A 51 -8.28 5.50 -6.42
C VAL A 51 -9.73 5.80 -6.04
N ARG A 52 -10.48 4.79 -5.56
CA ARG A 52 -11.87 4.94 -5.12
C ARG A 52 -12.00 5.74 -3.82
N GLU A 53 -11.23 5.42 -2.79
CA GLU A 53 -11.26 6.12 -1.50
C GLU A 53 -10.83 7.58 -1.66
N THR A 54 -9.78 7.82 -2.44
CA THR A 54 -9.32 9.16 -2.77
C THR A 54 -10.40 9.97 -3.48
N ALA A 55 -11.06 9.40 -4.49
CA ALA A 55 -12.18 10.05 -5.19
C ALA A 55 -13.40 10.30 -4.29
N THR A 56 -13.65 9.44 -3.30
CA THR A 56 -14.81 9.56 -2.39
C THR A 56 -14.55 10.57 -1.26
N SER A 57 -13.30 10.69 -0.81
CA SER A 57 -12.88 11.56 0.31
C SER A 57 -12.50 12.98 -0.11
N GLY A 58 -12.48 13.29 -1.41
CA GLY A 58 -12.05 14.60 -1.93
C GLY A 58 -10.55 14.88 -1.76
N LYS A 59 -9.74 13.86 -1.46
CA LYS A 59 -8.28 13.97 -1.22
C LYS A 59 -7.45 13.88 -2.49
N GLU A 60 -8.07 14.05 -3.65
CA GLU A 60 -7.48 13.72 -4.94
C GLU A 60 -6.27 14.58 -5.29
N LEU A 61 -6.30 15.87 -4.96
CA LEU A 61 -5.18 16.78 -5.23
C LEU A 61 -3.95 16.44 -4.37
N THR A 62 -4.16 16.13 -3.09
CA THR A 62 -3.07 15.74 -2.17
C THR A 62 -2.41 14.45 -2.65
N VAL A 63 -3.23 13.42 -2.89
CA VAL A 63 -2.73 12.11 -3.36
C VAL A 63 -2.07 12.24 -4.73
N LEU A 64 -2.65 13.02 -5.65
CA LEU A 64 -2.02 13.28 -6.95
C LEU A 64 -0.65 13.96 -6.79
N GLY A 65 -0.52 14.95 -5.90
CA GLY A 65 0.75 15.62 -5.63
C GLY A 65 1.82 14.71 -5.01
N GLU A 66 1.42 13.73 -4.21
CA GLU A 66 2.32 12.67 -3.71
C GLU A 66 2.76 11.74 -4.85
N LEU A 67 1.81 11.27 -5.68
CA LEU A 67 2.12 10.38 -6.80
C LEU A 67 2.98 11.04 -7.88
N LEU A 68 2.79 12.34 -8.14
CA LEU A 68 3.64 13.11 -9.07
C LEU A 68 5.08 13.24 -8.55
N ARG A 69 5.27 13.27 -7.23
CA ARG A 69 6.59 13.18 -6.57
C ARG A 69 7.10 11.74 -6.46
N GLN A 70 6.39 10.78 -7.07
CA GLN A 70 6.73 9.35 -7.09
C GLN A 70 6.80 8.72 -5.69
N GLU A 71 6.04 9.27 -4.73
CA GLU A 71 6.02 8.82 -3.34
C GLU A 71 4.62 8.37 -2.90
N LEU A 72 4.59 7.48 -1.90
CA LEU A 72 3.41 7.24 -1.08
C LEU A 72 3.57 8.16 0.15
N GLY A 73 3.06 9.39 0.03
CA GLY A 73 3.09 10.35 1.13
C GLY A 73 2.06 10.02 2.23
N PRO A 74 1.95 10.87 3.26
CA PRO A 74 1.13 10.57 4.45
C PRO A 74 -0.34 10.24 4.14
N GLU A 75 -0.95 10.92 3.18
CA GLU A 75 -2.37 10.69 2.88
C GLU A 75 -2.56 9.39 2.08
N SER A 76 -1.77 9.18 1.03
CA SER A 76 -1.81 7.92 0.27
C SER A 76 -1.42 6.72 1.13
N GLU A 77 -0.45 6.84 2.05
CA GLU A 77 -0.08 5.76 2.99
C GLU A 77 -1.26 5.39 3.90
N ARG A 78 -1.96 6.39 4.46
CA ARG A 78 -3.13 6.15 5.31
C ARG A 78 -4.23 5.41 4.54
N ILE A 79 -4.51 5.83 3.31
CA ILE A 79 -5.50 5.19 2.44
C ILE A 79 -5.06 3.77 2.05
N VAL A 80 -3.79 3.57 1.67
CA VAL A 80 -3.23 2.24 1.36
C VAL A 80 -3.39 1.29 2.55
N LYS A 81 -3.03 1.72 3.77
CA LYS A 81 -3.20 0.92 4.99
C LYS A 81 -4.65 0.54 5.21
N ARG A 82 -5.57 1.50 5.10
CA ARG A 82 -7.01 1.25 5.20
C ARG A 82 -7.49 0.22 4.18
N CYS A 83 -7.05 0.37 2.93
CA CYS A 83 -7.38 -0.54 1.84
C CYS A 83 -6.85 -1.95 2.08
N ILE A 84 -5.60 -2.09 2.53
CA ILE A 84 -5.01 -3.39 2.87
C ILE A 84 -5.78 -4.02 4.04
N ALA A 85 -6.11 -3.26 5.09
CA ALA A 85 -6.88 -3.76 6.22
C ALA A 85 -8.20 -4.40 5.77
N GLN A 86 -8.96 -3.69 4.93
CA GLN A 86 -10.21 -4.21 4.37
C GLN A 86 -10.00 -5.45 3.51
N LEU A 87 -8.93 -5.50 2.69
CA LEU A 87 -8.63 -6.65 1.85
C LEU A 87 -8.29 -7.92 2.62
N VAL A 88 -7.71 -7.77 3.82
CA VAL A 88 -7.35 -8.91 4.69
C VAL A 88 -8.38 -9.16 5.79
N GLY A 89 -9.56 -8.52 5.71
CA GLY A 89 -10.67 -8.72 6.65
C GLY A 89 -10.49 -8.06 8.02
N LEU A 90 -9.59 -7.09 8.13
CA LEU A 90 -9.36 -6.30 9.35
C LEU A 90 -10.18 -5.00 9.34
N PRO A 91 -10.53 -4.46 10.53
CA PRO A 91 -11.18 -3.15 10.63
C PRO A 91 -10.36 -2.05 9.95
N ALA A 92 -11.00 -1.17 9.21
CA ALA A 92 -10.34 -0.18 8.34
C ALA A 92 -9.34 0.75 9.06
N ALA A 93 -9.55 1.01 10.37
CA ALA A 93 -8.69 1.82 11.21
C ALA A 93 -7.63 1.02 11.99
N SER A 94 -7.65 -0.32 11.95
CA SER A 94 -6.76 -1.17 12.76
C SER A 94 -5.28 -1.03 12.38
N LEU A 95 -5.00 -0.54 11.17
CA LEU A 95 -3.64 -0.29 10.67
C LEU A 95 -3.23 1.19 10.74
N GLU A 96 -4.14 2.12 11.11
CA GLU A 96 -3.83 3.57 11.16
C GLU A 96 -2.86 3.92 12.29
N GLY A 97 -2.86 3.16 13.39
CA GLY A 97 -1.94 3.32 14.53
C GLY A 97 -0.64 2.53 14.45
N LEU A 98 -0.40 1.79 13.36
CA LEU A 98 0.76 0.93 13.20
C LEU A 98 1.67 1.44 12.07
N SER A 99 2.96 1.60 12.35
CA SER A 99 3.95 1.76 11.30
C SER A 99 4.14 0.43 10.57
N LEU A 100 4.49 0.47 9.27
CA LEU A 100 4.77 -0.75 8.51
C LEU A 100 5.87 -1.60 9.17
N GLN A 101 6.81 -0.96 9.87
CA GLN A 101 7.86 -1.61 10.68
C GLN A 101 7.28 -2.37 11.88
N GLN A 102 6.29 -1.81 12.59
CA GLN A 102 5.63 -2.49 13.71
C GLN A 102 4.80 -3.70 13.26
N LEU A 103 4.21 -3.64 12.07
CA LEU A 103 3.52 -4.78 11.46
C LEU A 103 4.52 -5.88 11.08
N ALA A 104 5.62 -5.52 10.43
CA ALA A 104 6.68 -6.48 10.07
C ALA A 104 7.23 -7.22 11.30
N GLU A 105 7.45 -6.51 12.41
CA GLU A 105 7.95 -7.11 13.65
C GLU A 105 6.95 -8.11 14.28
N ARG A 106 5.64 -7.81 14.22
CA ARG A 106 4.58 -8.69 14.73
C ARG A 106 4.41 -9.95 13.89
N PHE A 107 4.49 -9.84 12.56
CA PHE A 107 4.46 -11.02 11.69
C PHE A 107 5.68 -11.92 11.91
N ARG A 108 6.83 -11.34 12.27
CA ARG A 108 8.04 -12.09 12.65
C ARG A 108 7.86 -12.86 13.96
N SER A 109 7.21 -12.26 14.97
CA SER A 109 7.01 -12.90 16.27
C SER A 109 5.95 -14.00 16.28
N THR A 110 4.98 -13.96 15.35
CA THR A 110 3.89 -14.95 15.25
C THR A 110 4.34 -16.27 14.59
N ARG A 111 5.58 -16.32 14.06
CA ARG A 111 6.19 -17.51 13.43
C ARG A 111 7.16 -18.25 14.38
N ARG A 112 6.94 -18.13 15.70
CA ARG A 112 7.63 -18.90 16.74
C ARG A 112 6.68 -19.86 17.42
#